data_AF-A0A2K2TXJ5-F1
#
_entry.id   AF-A0A2K2TXJ5-F1
#
_cell.length_a   1.000
_cell.length_b   1.000
_cell.length_c   1.000
_cell.angle_alpha   90.00
_cell.angle_beta   90.00
_cell.angle_gamma   90.00
#
_symmetry.space_group_name_H-M   'P 1'
#
loop_
_entity.id
_entity.type
_entity.pdbx_description
1 polymer ?
#
loop_
_entity_poly.entity_id
_entity_poly.type
_entity_poly.pdbx_seq_one_letter_code
_entity_poly.pdbx_strand_id
1 'polypeptide(L)'
;MRMQLEGDGRYRYNGIKMTMINYREAEVDNYTLRFKDVLGVEKNDNPLFRDGLVPHIWNERSKWEWYIYKPEPEDYQKLAKGIDNYATLFQEPTVEQG
;
A
#
# COMPACT_ATOMS: atom_id res chain seq x y z
N MET A 1 7.34 5.39 11.96
CA MET A 1 6.93 4.31 11.02
C MET A 1 7.79 4.36 9.77
N ARG A 2 8.31 3.21 9.31
CA ARG A 2 9.00 3.05 8.03
C ARG A 2 8.01 2.50 6.99
N MET A 3 8.05 3.02 5.76
CA MET A 3 7.21 2.54 4.66
C MET A 3 8.09 2.10 3.49
N GLN A 4 7.76 0.97 2.88
CA GLN A 4 8.47 0.41 1.73
C GLN A 4 7.47 -0.24 0.78
N LEU A 5 7.73 -0.18 -0.53
CA LEU A 5 6.95 -0.98 -1.48
C LEU A 5 7.27 -2.45 -1.27
N GLU A 6 6.22 -3.27 -1.17
CA GLU A 6 6.33 -4.73 -1.09
C GLU A 6 5.96 -5.34 -2.43
N GLY A 7 6.73 -6.33 -2.86
CA GLY A 7 6.60 -6.97 -4.16
C GLY A 7 6.90 -8.46 -4.11
N ASP A 8 6.82 -9.11 -5.27
CA ASP A 8 7.05 -10.55 -5.43
C ASP A 8 8.54 -10.94 -5.55
N GLY A 9 9.45 -10.03 -5.17
CA GLY A 9 10.90 -10.22 -5.32
C GLY A 9 11.43 -9.98 -6.73
N ARG A 10 10.58 -9.53 -7.68
CA ARG A 10 10.98 -9.10 -9.01
C ARG A 10 10.73 -7.60 -9.18
N TYR A 11 10.25 -7.21 -10.35
CA TYR A 11 9.95 -5.85 -10.74
C TYR A 11 8.51 -5.43 -10.41
N ARG A 12 7.74 -6.26 -9.68
CA ARG A 12 6.33 -6.04 -9.40
C ARG A 12 6.07 -5.80 -7.92
N TYR A 13 5.43 -4.67 -7.62
CA TYR A 13 5.10 -4.22 -6.28
C TYR A 13 3.58 -4.14 -6.12
N ASN A 14 3.04 -4.88 -5.15
CA ASN A 14 1.61 -5.11 -4.98
C ASN A 14 1.05 -4.55 -3.66
N GLY A 15 1.86 -3.82 -2.90
CA GLY A 15 1.44 -3.17 -1.67
C GLY A 15 2.52 -2.29 -1.04
N ILE A 16 2.15 -1.70 0.10
CA ILE A 16 3.04 -0.90 0.94
C ILE A 16 3.19 -1.64 2.27
N LYS A 17 4.41 -2.07 2.59
CA LYS A 17 4.74 -2.59 3.91
C LYS A 17 5.04 -1.42 4.84
N MET A 18 4.29 -1.35 5.93
CA MET A 18 4.45 -0.39 7.01
C MET A 18 5.06 -1.12 8.20
N THR A 19 6.17 -0.61 8.71
CA THR A 19 6.85 -1.15 9.89
C THR A 19 6.89 -0.10 10.99
N MET A 20 6.32 -0.40 12.16
CA MET A 20 6.50 0.42 13.34
C MET A 20 7.84 0.09 13.99
N ILE A 21 8.62 1.12 14.32
CA ILE A 21 9.99 0.98 14.83
C ILE A 21 10.07 1.72 16.16
N ASN A 22 10.56 1.04 17.18
CA ASN A 22 10.97 1.62 18.45
C ASN A 22 12.50 1.61 18.51
N TYR A 23 13.11 2.69 19.00
CA TYR A 23 14.56 2.85 19.13
C TYR A 23 15.22 1.76 19.99
N ARG A 24 14.46 1.04 20.82
CA ARG A 24 14.97 -0.08 21.65
C ARG A 24 14.82 -1.47 21.01
N GLU A 25 13.76 -1.70 20.22
CA GLU A 25 13.33 -3.05 19.82
C GLU A 25 13.43 -3.33 18.31
N ALA A 26 13.93 -2.37 17.52
CA ALA A 26 14.13 -2.43 16.07
C ALA A 26 12.84 -2.54 15.23
N GLU A 27 11.89 -3.41 15.58
CA GLU A 27 10.58 -3.56 14.94
C GLU A 27 9.53 -3.93 15.99
N VAL A 28 8.48 -3.11 16.10
CA VAL A 28 7.37 -3.31 17.05
C VAL A 28 6.25 -4.11 16.40
N ASP A 29 5.89 -3.75 15.17
CA ASP A 29 4.85 -4.41 14.38
C ASP A 29 5.05 -4.11 12.90
N ASN A 30 4.47 -4.94 12.03
CA ASN A 30 4.39 -4.65 10.61
C ASN A 30 3.05 -5.09 9.99
N TYR A 31 2.60 -4.31 9.02
CA TYR A 31 1.43 -4.60 8.23
C TYR A 31 1.66 -4.24 6.76
N THR A 32 1.24 -5.12 5.85
CA THR A 32 1.24 -4.81 4.41
C THR A 32 -0.16 -4.40 3.97
N LEU A 33 -0.28 -3.14 3.55
CA LEU A 33 -1.45 -2.66 2.82
C LEU A 33 -1.35 -3.10 1.36
N ARG A 34 -2.06 -4.17 0.98
CA ARG A 34 -2.08 -4.65 -0.41
C ARG A 34 -2.97 -3.76 -1.26
N PHE A 35 -2.52 -3.41 -2.46
CA PHE A 35 -3.30 -2.57 -3.37
C PHE A 35 -4.63 -3.20 -3.75
N LYS A 36 -4.66 -4.52 -3.98
CA LYS A 36 -5.90 -5.25 -4.29
C LYS A 36 -6.97 -5.13 -3.19
N ASP A 37 -6.56 -5.01 -1.93
CA ASP A 37 -7.48 -4.99 -0.79
C ASP A 37 -8.07 -3.58 -0.60
N VAL A 38 -7.37 -2.54 -1.07
CA VAL A 38 -7.79 -1.13 -0.94
C VAL A 38 -8.48 -0.61 -2.20
N LEU A 39 -7.91 -0.93 -3.36
CA LEU A 39 -8.35 -0.43 -4.67
C LEU A 39 -9.28 -1.43 -5.38
N GLY A 40 -9.30 -2.68 -4.93
CA GLY A 40 -10.07 -3.75 -5.55
C GLY A 40 -9.39 -4.32 -6.81
N VAL A 41 -10.20 -5.03 -7.60
CA VAL A 41 -9.81 -5.55 -8.91
C VAL A 41 -10.64 -4.82 -9.96
N GLU A 42 -9.97 -4.11 -10.87
CA GLU A 42 -10.64 -3.37 -11.93
C GLU A 42 -11.10 -4.32 -13.03
N LYS A 43 -12.41 -4.34 -13.30
CA LYS A 43 -12.93 -5.04 -14.47
C LYS A 43 -12.52 -4.28 -15.72
N ASN A 44 -11.98 -5.00 -16.69
CA ASN A 44 -11.55 -4.42 -17.96
C ASN A 44 -11.78 -5.46 -19.07
N ASP A 45 -11.85 -4.98 -20.31
CA ASP A 45 -12.09 -5.82 -21.48
C ASP A 45 -10.79 -6.35 -22.11
N ASN A 46 -9.63 -6.21 -21.44
CA ASN A 46 -8.37 -6.66 -21.98
C ASN A 46 -8.30 -8.20 -21.93
N PRO A 47 -8.12 -8.90 -23.07
CA PRO A 47 -8.08 -10.36 -23.12
C PRO A 47 -6.99 -11.00 -22.25
N LEU A 48 -5.95 -10.24 -21.88
CA LEU A 48 -4.86 -10.67 -21.00
C LEU A 48 -5.24 -10.67 -19.51
N PHE A 49 -6.33 -9.98 -19.11
CA PHE A 49 -6.75 -9.82 -17.71
C PHE A 49 -8.20 -10.27 -17.51
N ARG A 50 -8.48 -11.52 -17.90
CA ARG A 50 -9.84 -12.10 -17.86
C ARG A 50 -10.44 -12.14 -16.45
N ASP A 51 -9.60 -12.31 -15.44
CA ASP A 51 -10.00 -12.33 -14.03
C ASP A 51 -10.01 -10.92 -13.40
N GLY A 52 -9.80 -9.88 -14.22
CA GLY A 52 -9.67 -8.49 -13.82
C GLY A 52 -8.23 -8.04 -13.60
N LEU A 53 -8.04 -6.72 -13.59
CA LEU A 53 -6.74 -6.07 -13.43
C LEU A 53 -6.47 -5.82 -11.95
N VAL A 54 -5.48 -6.53 -11.43
CA VAL A 54 -5.00 -6.32 -10.06
C VAL A 54 -3.97 -5.19 -10.05
N PRO A 55 -4.23 -4.07 -9.34
CA PRO A 55 -3.35 -2.91 -9.32
C PRO A 55 -1.97 -3.26 -8.78
N HIS A 56 -0.93 -2.84 -9.49
CA HIS A 56 0.45 -2.97 -9.05
C HIS A 56 1.35 -1.95 -9.75
N ILE A 57 2.47 -1.64 -9.10
CA ILE A 57 3.54 -0.83 -9.66
C ILE A 57 4.57 -1.77 -10.28
N TRP A 58 5.02 -1.44 -11.48
CA TRP A 58 6.08 -2.13 -12.19
C TRP A 58 7.34 -1.23 -12.21
N ASN A 59 8.50 -1.83 -11.92
CA ASN A 59 9.81 -1.20 -12.09
C ASN A 59 10.55 -1.85 -13.24
N GLU A 60 10.50 -1.25 -14.42
CA GLU A 60 11.38 -1.68 -15.51
C GLU A 60 12.52 -0.69 -15.68
N ARG A 61 13.76 -1.13 -15.42
CA ARG A 61 14.98 -0.35 -15.67
C ARG A 61 14.91 1.07 -15.08
N SER A 62 14.51 1.18 -13.81
CA SER A 62 14.36 2.44 -13.06
C SER A 62 13.13 3.29 -13.41
N LYS A 63 12.24 2.81 -14.27
CA LYS A 63 10.94 3.43 -14.50
C LYS A 63 9.90 2.79 -13.59
N TRP A 64 9.43 3.55 -12.61
CA TRP A 64 8.38 3.14 -11.68
C TRP A 64 7.04 3.70 -12.14
N GLU A 65 6.11 2.83 -12.51
CA GLU A 65 4.78 3.24 -12.94
C GLU A 65 3.71 2.20 -12.60
N TRP A 66 2.45 2.64 -12.55
CA TRP A 66 1.33 1.71 -12.48
C TRP A 66 1.21 0.94 -13.79
N TYR A 67 1.15 -0.38 -13.71
CA TYR A 67 1.03 -1.21 -14.90
C TYR A 67 -0.43 -1.33 -15.32
N ILE A 68 -0.79 -0.64 -16.41
CA ILE A 68 -2.13 -0.56 -17.02
C ILE A 68 -3.16 0.18 -16.15
N TYR A 69 -3.20 -0.11 -14.86
CA TYR A 69 -4.07 0.55 -13.89
C TYR A 69 -3.75 2.04 -13.83
N LYS A 70 -4.76 2.90 -13.84
CA LYS A 70 -4.60 4.36 -13.78
C LYS A 70 -5.28 4.87 -12.52
N PRO A 71 -4.54 5.00 -11.41
CA PRO A 71 -5.15 5.49 -10.17
C PRO A 71 -5.64 6.92 -10.34
N GLU A 72 -6.83 7.17 -9.83
CA GLU A 72 -7.41 8.49 -9.70
C GLU A 72 -7.04 9.10 -8.33
N PRO A 73 -7.20 10.43 -8.12
CA PRO A 73 -6.93 11.05 -6.82
C PRO A 73 -7.60 10.34 -5.63
N GLU A 74 -8.80 9.80 -5.82
CA GLU A 74 -9.59 9.06 -4.84
C GLU A 74 -8.90 7.75 -4.41
N ASP A 75 -8.18 7.09 -5.31
CA ASP A 75 -7.43 5.88 -4.99
C ASP A 75 -6.26 6.17 -4.06
N TYR A 76 -5.56 7.28 -4.30
CA TYR A 76 -4.52 7.74 -3.39
C TYR A 76 -5.09 8.12 -2.02
N GLN A 77 -6.29 8.70 -1.96
CA GLN A 77 -6.96 8.97 -0.69
C GLN A 77 -7.31 7.68 0.06
N LYS A 78 -7.79 6.62 -0.61
CA LYS A 78 -8.04 5.33 0.01
C LYS A 78 -6.76 4.71 0.58
N LEU A 79 -5.66 4.77 -0.18
CA LEU A 79 -4.35 4.28 0.27
C LEU A 79 -3.85 5.08 1.48
N ALA A 80 -3.91 6.41 1.43
CA ALA A 80 -3.53 7.28 2.54
C ALA A 80 -4.33 6.96 3.80
N LYS A 81 -5.66 6.81 3.68
CA LYS A 81 -6.53 6.42 4.80
C LYS A 81 -6.14 5.06 5.39
N GLY A 82 -5.77 4.08 4.55
CA GLY A 82 -5.29 2.78 5.02
C GLY A 82 -3.99 2.88 5.82
N ILE A 83 -3.08 3.76 5.40
CA ILE A 83 -1.83 4.06 6.11
C ILE A 83 -2.11 4.77 7.43
N ASP A 84 -2.98 5.79 7.42
CA ASP A 84 -3.35 6.57 8.60
C ASP A 84 -4.01 5.69 9.66
N ASN A 85 -4.96 4.84 9.26
CA ASN A 85 -5.63 3.90 10.16
C ASN A 85 -4.63 3.00 10.89
N TYR A 86 -3.61 2.50 10.19
CA TYR A 86 -2.56 1.69 10.81
C TYR A 86 -1.68 2.53 11.74
N ALA A 87 -1.31 3.74 11.34
CA ALA A 87 -0.50 4.64 12.15
C ALA A 87 -1.19 5.04 13.47
N THR A 88 -2.51 5.27 13.46
CA THR A 88 -3.29 5.64 14.65
C THR A 88 -3.30 4.56 15.73
N LEU A 89 -3.11 3.27 15.39
CA LEU A 89 -3.04 2.19 16.38
C LEU A 89 -1.86 2.34 17.38
N PHE A 90 -0.85 3.14 17.01
CA PHE A 90 0.35 3.38 17.80
C PHE A 90 0.48 4.82 18.30
N GLN A 91 -0.52 5.66 18.04
CA GLN A 91 -0.61 6.98 18.64
C GLN A 91 -1.17 6.84 20.06
N GLU A 92 -0.50 7.42 21.05
CA GLU A 92 -1.07 7.51 22.39
C GLU A 92 -2.36 8.33 22.31
N PRO A 93 -3.46 7.92 22.99
CA PRO A 93 -4.63 8.75 23.07
C PRO A 93 -4.23 10.09 23.71
N THR A 94 -4.47 11.19 23.02
CA THR A 94 -4.36 12.52 23.61
C THR A 94 -5.40 12.55 24.74
N VAL A 95 -4.95 12.41 25.99
CA VAL A 95 -5.79 12.67 27.15
C VAL A 95 -6.10 14.16 27.11
N GLU A 96 -7.25 14.53 26.53
CA GLU A 96 -7.85 15.84 26.80
C GLU A 96 -8.17 15.86 28.29
N GLN A 97 -7.28 16.51 29.05
CA GLN A 97 -7.52 16.82 30.46
C GLN A 97 -8.66 17.83 30.52
N GLY A 98 -9.85 17.35 30.90
CA GLY A 98 -10.98 18.15 31.36
C GLY A 98 -11.11 18.08 32.86
#